data_AF-A0A1Z9GYM5-F1
#
_entry.id   AF-A0A1Z9GYM5-F1
#
_cell.length_a   1.000
_cell.length_b   1.000
_cell.length_c   1.000
_cell.angle_alpha   90.00
_cell.angle_beta   90.00
_cell.angle_gamma   90.00
#
_symmetry.space_group_name_H-M   'P 1'
#
loop_
_entity.id
_entity.type
_entity.pdbx_description
1 polymer ?
#
loop_
_entity_poly.entity_id
_entity_poly.type
_entity_poly.pdbx_seq_one_letter_code
_entity_poly.pdbx_strand_id
1 'polypeptide(L)'
;MRLIERVCEENLLNPQVLASANENSQVKSDMGQVQRLSKMNLLDEDSLLKLFSSRYGIPMLSEASQVIKTRSEVEQVKTIFEATQIL
;
A
#
# COMPACT_ATOMS: atom_id res chain seq x y z
N MET A 1 14.85 5.68 -5.44
CA MET A 1 14.18 6.92 -5.01
C MET A 1 13.64 6.76 -3.61
N ARG A 2 13.86 7.74 -2.74
CA ARG A 2 13.37 7.72 -1.36
C ARG A 2 11.85 7.83 -1.32
N LEU A 3 11.24 7.41 -0.21
CA LEU A 3 9.76 7.45 -0.10
C LEU A 3 9.25 8.88 -0.05
N ILE A 4 9.93 9.74 0.70
CA ILE A 4 9.54 11.13 0.87
C ILE A 4 9.66 11.94 -0.43
N GLU A 5 10.65 11.61 -1.26
CA GLU A 5 10.83 12.22 -2.59
C GLU A 5 9.63 11.88 -3.49
N ARG A 6 9.16 10.63 -3.47
CA ARG A 6 8.01 10.21 -4.29
C ARG A 6 6.71 10.86 -3.84
N VAL A 7 6.54 11.06 -2.53
CA VAL A 7 5.39 11.79 -1.98
C VAL A 7 5.34 13.23 -2.49
N CYS A 8 6.49 13.90 -2.63
CA CYS A 8 6.55 15.24 -3.21
C CYS A 8 6.36 15.24 -4.73
N GLU A 9 6.96 14.29 -5.46
CA GLU A 9 6.83 14.21 -6.92
C GLU A 9 5.39 13.89 -7.38
N GLU A 10 4.68 13.03 -6.63
CA GLU A 10 3.27 12.71 -6.91
C GLU A 10 2.31 13.81 -6.42
N ASN A 11 2.83 15.00 -6.05
CA ASN A 11 2.06 16.15 -5.54
C ASN A 11 1.20 15.84 -4.31
N LEU A 12 1.55 14.80 -3.54
CA LEU A 12 0.84 14.43 -2.31
C LEU A 12 1.20 15.35 -1.14
N LEU A 13 2.36 15.99 -1.23
CA LEU A 13 2.85 16.92 -0.23
C LEU A 13 3.63 18.06 -0.89
N ASN A 14 3.27 19.29 -0.54
CA ASN A 14 4.05 20.46 -0.95
C ASN A 14 5.46 20.38 -0.32
N PRO A 15 6.55 20.47 -1.12
CA PRO A 15 7.92 20.44 -0.62
C PRO A 15 8.22 21.50 0.46
N GLN A 16 7.51 22.64 0.44
CA GLN A 16 7.64 23.68 1.45
C GLN A 16 7.05 23.26 2.80
N VAL A 17 5.96 22.48 2.78
CA VAL A 17 5.35 21.89 3.98
C VAL A 17 6.24 20.78 4.55
N LEU A 18 6.92 20.02 3.67
CA LEU A 18 7.93 19.06 4.09
C LEU A 18 9.10 19.75 4.79
N ALA A 19 9.61 20.86 4.22
CA ALA A 19 10.72 21.62 4.79
C ALA A 19 10.38 22.15 6.19
N SER A 20 9.22 22.81 6.35
CA SER A 20 8.77 23.32 7.65
C SER A 20 8.48 22.21 8.66
N ALA A 21 7.93 21.07 8.21
CA ALA A 21 7.73 19.92 9.08
C ALA A 21 9.05 19.29 9.54
N ASN A 22 10.12 19.38 8.74
CA ASN A 22 11.42 18.76 9.01
C ASN A 22 12.39 19.64 9.84
N GLU A 23 12.19 20.96 9.91
CA GLU A 23 13.07 21.87 10.66
C GLU A 23 13.30 21.46 12.13
N ASN A 24 12.31 20.82 12.76
CA ASN A 24 12.38 20.35 14.16
C ASN A 24 12.35 18.81 14.30
N SER A 25 12.59 18.07 13.22
CA SER A 25 12.41 16.63 13.17
C SER A 25 13.72 15.86 13.34
N GLN A 26 13.79 14.96 14.32
CA GLN A 26 14.89 13.99 14.46
C GLN A 26 14.63 12.68 13.69
N VAL A 27 13.63 12.65 12.80
CA VAL A 27 13.21 11.40 12.16
C VAL A 27 14.22 10.97 11.09
N LYS A 28 14.88 9.84 11.35
CA LYS A 28 15.99 9.31 10.54
C LYS A 28 15.57 8.45 9.34
N SER A 29 14.31 8.02 9.26
CA SER A 29 13.83 7.13 8.20
C SER A 29 12.72 7.77 7.37
N ASP A 30 12.71 7.52 6.07
CA ASP A 30 11.67 8.05 5.17
C ASP A 30 10.27 7.61 5.60
N MET A 31 10.11 6.35 6.03
CA MET A 31 8.83 5.83 6.52
C MET A 31 8.39 6.54 7.79
N GLY A 32 9.32 6.82 8.72
CA GLY A 32 8.99 7.58 9.92
C GLY A 32 8.54 8.99 9.59
N GLN A 33 9.13 9.63 8.58
CA GLN A 33 8.74 10.97 8.15
C GLN A 33 7.32 10.96 7.57
N VAL A 34 7.03 9.99 6.69
CA VAL A 34 5.69 9.80 6.11
C VAL A 34 4.64 9.51 7.19
N GLN A 35 4.94 8.64 8.15
CA GLN A 35 4.03 8.36 9.28
C GLN A 35 3.76 9.61 10.12
N ARG A 36 4.77 10.44 10.38
CA ARG A 36 4.59 11.68 11.13
C ARG A 36 3.72 12.68 10.38
N LEU A 37 3.95 12.84 9.08
CA LEU A 37 3.17 13.74 8.23
C LEU A 37 1.70 13.30 8.11
N SER A 38 1.46 11.98 8.00
CA SER A 38 0.11 11.40 8.09
C SER A 38 -0.55 11.71 9.43
N LYS A 39 0.16 11.54 10.56
CA LYS A 39 -0.37 11.92 11.90
C LYS A 39 -0.67 13.42 12.06
N MET A 40 -0.05 14.27 11.25
CA MET A 40 -0.32 15.70 11.21
C MET A 40 -1.46 16.06 10.25
N ASN A 41 -2.12 15.08 9.64
CA ASN A 41 -3.13 15.25 8.59
C ASN A 41 -2.63 16.09 7.40
N LEU A 42 -1.32 16.04 7.14
CA LEU A 42 -0.69 16.75 6.00
C LEU A 42 -0.65 15.90 4.74
N LEU A 43 -1.01 14.62 4.84
CA LEU A 43 -1.04 13.66 3.75
C LEU A 43 -2.43 13.06 3.65
N ASP A 44 -2.94 12.98 2.43
CA ASP A 44 -4.16 12.25 2.12
C ASP A 44 -3.89 10.74 2.23
N GLU A 45 -4.66 10.05 3.08
CA GLU A 45 -4.46 8.63 3.38
C GLU A 45 -4.69 7.73 2.16
N ASP A 46 -5.70 8.05 1.34
CA ASP A 46 -6.04 7.28 0.13
C ASP A 46 -4.93 7.35 -0.92
N SER A 47 -4.40 8.55 -1.15
CA SER A 47 -3.30 8.76 -2.10
C SER A 47 -2.01 8.11 -1.62
N LEU A 48 -1.75 8.15 -0.31
CA LEU A 48 -0.62 7.48 0.32
C LEU A 48 -0.72 5.95 0.24
N LEU A 49 -1.91 5.39 0.42
CA LEU A 49 -2.19 3.96 0.20
C LEU A 49 -1.95 3.53 -1.24
N LYS A 50 -2.36 4.34 -2.23
CA LYS A 50 -2.07 4.08 -3.65
C LYS A 50 -0.57 4.10 -3.95
N LEU A 51 0.15 5.06 -3.39
CA LEU A 51 1.60 5.15 -3.52
C LEU A 51 2.28 3.91 -2.93
N PHE A 52 1.82 3.42 -1.78
CA PHE A 52 2.33 2.19 -1.18
C PHE A 52 1.99 0.95 -2.00
N SER A 53 0.75 0.83 -2.49
CA SER A 53 0.33 -0.23 -3.38
C SER A 53 1.25 -0.33 -4.60
N SER A 54 1.47 0.80 -5.29
CA SER A 54 2.37 0.89 -6.44
C SER A 54 3.83 0.56 -6.10
N ARG A 55 4.35 1.13 -5.00
CA ARG A 55 5.77 0.98 -4.61
C ARG A 55 6.12 -0.45 -4.20
N TYR A 56 5.21 -1.12 -3.48
CA TYR A 56 5.45 -2.46 -2.94
C TYR A 56 4.81 -3.57 -3.78
N GLY A 57 4.05 -3.23 -4.82
CA GLY A 57 3.32 -4.19 -5.64
C GLY A 57 2.22 -4.92 -4.87
N ILE A 58 1.68 -4.29 -3.82
CA ILE A 58 0.66 -4.88 -2.95
C ILE A 58 -0.70 -4.31 -3.38
N PRO A 59 -1.58 -5.10 -4.02
CA PRO A 59 -2.87 -4.60 -4.48
C PRO A 59 -3.72 -4.11 -3.31
N MET A 60 -4.49 -3.05 -3.53
CA MET A 60 -5.42 -2.55 -2.52
C MET A 60 -6.55 -3.58 -2.31
N LEU A 61 -7.08 -3.71 -1.10
CA LEU A 61 -8.18 -4.65 -0.83
C LEU A 61 -9.43 -4.36 -1.69
N SER A 62 -9.67 -3.08 -2.01
CA SER A 62 -10.71 -2.65 -2.95
C SER A 62 -10.52 -3.23 -4.36
N GLU A 63 -9.28 -3.44 -4.79
CA GLU A 63 -8.92 -4.05 -6.07
C GLU A 63 -8.87 -5.60 -5.96
N ALA A 64 -8.46 -6.12 -4.80
CA ALA A 64 -8.37 -7.55 -4.53
C ALA A 64 -9.74 -8.27 -4.52
N SER A 65 -10.85 -7.55 -4.28
CA SER A 65 -12.20 -8.12 -4.34
C SER A 65 -12.53 -8.73 -5.71
N GLN A 66 -11.92 -8.22 -6.80
CA GLN A 66 -12.04 -8.83 -8.14
C GLN A 66 -11.16 -10.08 -8.30
N VAL A 67 -10.01 -10.14 -7.63
CA VAL A 67 -9.04 -11.24 -7.71
C VAL A 67 -9.46 -12.45 -6.87
N ILE A 68 -10.21 -12.23 -5.78
CA ILE A 68 -10.70 -13.31 -4.90
C ILE A 68 -11.84 -14.13 -5.55
N LYS A 69 -12.42 -13.67 -6.67
CA LYS A 69 -13.42 -14.44 -7.43
C LYS A 69 -12.84 -15.48 -8.40
N THR A 70 -11.52 -15.56 -8.58
CA THR A 70 -10.89 -16.47 -9.56
C THR A 70 -10.04 -17.57 -8.94
N ARG A 71 -10.47 -18.11 -7.80
CA ARG A 71 -10.14 -19.50 -7.47
C ARG A 71 -11.42 -20.31 -7.46
N SER A 72 -11.69 -20.97 -8.58
CA SER A 72 -12.66 -22.08 -8.66
C SER A 72 -12.12 -23.24 -7.82
N GLU A 73 -12.13 -23.08 -6.50
CA GLU A 73 -11.80 -24.16 -5.56
C GLU A 73 -12.85 -25.28 -5.63
N VAL A 74 -14.04 -24.99 -6.16
CA VAL A 74 -15.15 -25.94 -6.22
C VAL A 74 -14.96 -27.01 -7.30
N GLU A 75 -14.30 -26.70 -8.43
CA GLU A 75 -14.09 -27.71 -9.49
C GLU A 75 -12.85 -28.58 -9.24
N GLN A 76 -11.74 -28.02 -8.77
CA GLN A 76 -10.51 -28.80 -8.54
C GLN A 76 -10.63 -29.79 -7.38
N VAL A 77 -11.37 -29.44 -6.31
CA VAL A 77 -11.59 -30.36 -5.18
C VAL A 77 -12.42 -31.57 -5.62
N LYS A 78 -13.40 -31.36 -6.52
CA LYS A 78 -14.24 -32.46 -7.03
C LYS A 78 -13.42 -33.42 -7.89
N THR A 79 -12.52 -32.90 -8.73
CA THR A 79 -11.65 -33.75 -9.57
C THR A 79 -10.63 -34.53 -8.74
N ILE A 80 -10.07 -33.95 -7.68
CA ILE A 80 -9.14 -34.64 -6.78
C ILE A 80 -9.87 -35.71 -5.96
N PHE A 81 -11.08 -35.43 -5.48
CA PHE A 81 -11.87 -36.41 -4.72
C PHE A 81 -12.30 -37.60 -5.58
N GLU A 82 -12.78 -37.35 -6.80
CA GLU A 82 -13.13 -38.41 -7.76
C GLU A 82 -11.90 -39.21 -8.22
N ALA A 83 -10.73 -38.57 -8.33
CA ALA A 83 -9.49 -39.22 -8.76
C ALA A 83 -8.75 -39.99 -7.64
N THR A 84 -8.91 -39.61 -6.37
CA THR A 84 -8.17 -40.21 -5.26
C THR A 84 -8.96 -41.21 -4.42
N GLN A 85 -10.31 -41.20 -4.45
CA GLN A 85 -11.18 -42.08 -3.65
C GLN A 85 -10.75 -42.24 -2.17
N ILE A 86 -10.18 -41.19 -1.57
CA ILE A 86 -9.83 -41.25 -0.15
C ILE A 86 -11.11 -40.96 0.64
N LEU A 87 -11.64 -42.03 1.25
CA LEU A 87 -12.73 -42.07 2.24
C LEU A 87 -12.35 -41.33 3.53
#